data_AF-A0A1I5RZQ1-F1
#
_entry.id   AF-A0A1I5RZQ1-F1
#
_cell.length_a   1.000
_cell.length_b   1.000
_cell.length_c   1.000
_cell.angle_alpha   90.00
_cell.angle_beta   90.00
_cell.angle_gamma   90.00
#
_symmetry.space_group_name_H-M   'P 1'
#
loop_
_entity.id
_entity.type
_entity.pdbx_description
1 polymer ?
#
loop_
_entity_poly.entity_id
_entity_poly.type
_entity_poly.pdbx_seq_one_letter_code
_entity_poly.pdbx_strand_id
1 'polypeptide(L)'
;MSLINEYRATEEAIKELQERLKNLSQDDKLKKELEFEGKLRTLMGEYQKSLRDIVAMLDPDAKVSKAPRVGAKTTGTKRARKVKQYKNPHTGEVIETKGGNHKTLKEWKAKWGGDVVEGWATLLD
;
A
#
# COMPACT_ATOMS: atom_id res chain seq x y z
N MET A 1 1.20 -18.37 -25.14
CA MET A 1 0.34 -19.38 -24.48
C MET A 1 -1.12 -19.02 -24.73
N SER A 2 -2.03 -19.98 -24.71
CA SER A 2 -3.48 -19.69 -24.84
C SER A 2 -3.99 -18.95 -23.60
N LEU A 3 -4.93 -18.02 -23.78
CA LEU A 3 -5.61 -17.29 -22.70
C LEU A 3 -6.27 -18.26 -21.70
N ILE A 4 -6.71 -19.43 -22.18
CA ILE A 4 -7.29 -20.50 -21.34
C ILE A 4 -6.24 -21.09 -20.40
N ASN A 5 -4.99 -21.23 -20.85
CA ASN A 5 -3.90 -21.76 -20.02
C ASN A 5 -3.50 -20.75 -18.95
N GLU A 6 -3.50 -19.45 -19.28
CA GLU A 6 -3.23 -18.38 -18.33
C GLU A 6 -4.33 -18.26 -17.27
N TYR A 7 -5.60 -18.38 -17.67
CA TYR A 7 -6.73 -18.44 -16.73
C TYR A 7 -6.60 -19.63 -15.76
N ARG A 8 -6.34 -20.83 -16.28
CA ARG A 8 -6.17 -22.04 -15.45
C ARG A 8 -4.97 -21.93 -14.50
N ALA A 9 -3.84 -21.42 -14.99
CA ALA A 9 -2.67 -21.20 -14.14
C ALA A 9 -2.95 -20.17 -13.02
N THR A 10 -3.75 -19.14 -13.32
CA THR A 10 -4.18 -18.16 -12.32
C THR A 10 -5.12 -18.78 -11.28
N GLU A 11 -6.06 -19.63 -11.70
CA GLU A 11 -6.94 -20.35 -10.77
C GLU A 11 -6.16 -21.27 -9.82
N GLU A 12 -5.15 -21.99 -10.33
CA GLU A 12 -4.28 -22.83 -9.52
C GLU A 12 -3.46 -21.99 -8.52
N ALA A 13 -2.89 -20.88 -8.96
CA ALA A 13 -2.16 -19.96 -8.07
C ALA A 13 -3.05 -19.38 -6.97
N ILE A 14 -4.31 -19.04 -7.28
CA ILE A 14 -5.27 -18.58 -6.27
C ILE A 14 -5.53 -19.67 -5.24
N LYS A 15 -5.73 -20.92 -5.67
CA LYS A 15 -5.95 -22.06 -4.75
C LYS A 15 -4.74 -22.27 -3.84
N GLU A 16 -3.53 -22.23 -4.38
CA GLU A 16 -2.30 -22.37 -3.59
C GLU A 16 -2.17 -21.24 -2.55
N LEU A 17 -2.42 -19.98 -2.95
CA LEU A 17 -2.39 -18.85 -2.03
C LEU A 17 -3.46 -18.96 -0.93
N GLN A 18 -4.66 -19.44 -1.26
CA GLN A 18 -5.73 -19.68 -0.28
C GLN A 18 -5.33 -20.77 0.73
N GLU A 19 -4.72 -21.86 0.26
CA GLU A 19 -4.24 -22.92 1.14
C GLU A 19 -3.11 -22.44 2.05
N ARG A 20 -2.16 -21.67 1.50
CA ARG A 20 -1.10 -21.03 2.28
C ARG A 20 -1.67 -20.10 3.35
N LEU A 21 -2.69 -19.31 3.03
CA LEU A 21 -3.36 -18.42 3.99
C LEU A 21 -4.05 -19.23 5.10
N LYS A 22 -4.71 -20.34 4.75
CA LYS A 22 -5.32 -21.24 5.72
C LYS A 22 -4.29 -21.87 6.66
N ASN A 23 -3.14 -22.30 6.13
CA ASN A 23 -2.07 -22.86 6.95
C ASN A 23 -1.49 -21.81 7.90
N LEU A 24 -1.27 -20.59 7.43
CA LEU A 24 -0.83 -19.48 8.27
C LEU A 24 -1.86 -19.12 9.35
N SER A 25 -3.16 -19.10 9.03
CA SER A 25 -4.21 -18.78 10.01
C SER A 25 -4.37 -19.84 11.10
N GLN A 26 -3.91 -21.07 10.85
CA GLN A 26 -3.88 -22.14 11.84
C GLN A 26 -2.69 -22.05 12.79
N ASP A 27 -1.63 -21.30 12.43
CA ASP A 27 -0.44 -21.12 13.25
C ASP A 27 -0.77 -20.35 14.55
N ASP A 28 -0.52 -20.98 15.70
CA ASP A 28 -0.82 -20.40 17.01
C ASP A 28 0.07 -19.20 17.35
N LYS A 29 1.27 -19.09 16.75
CA LYS A 29 2.11 -17.90 16.89
C LYS A 29 1.47 -16.72 16.17
N LEU A 30 0.97 -16.92 14.95
CA LEU A 30 0.29 -15.86 14.20
C LEU A 30 -0.96 -15.39 14.93
N LYS A 31 -1.77 -16.31 15.47
CA LYS A 31 -2.96 -15.95 16.26
C LYS A 31 -2.60 -15.07 17.47
N LYS A 32 -1.53 -15.41 18.19
CA LYS A 32 -1.06 -14.61 19.33
C LYS A 32 -0.58 -13.22 18.92
N GLU A 33 0.14 -13.11 17.81
CA GLU A 33 0.58 -11.81 17.28
C GLU A 33 -0.62 -10.93 16.87
N LEU A 34 -1.61 -11.51 16.18
CA LEU A 34 -2.85 -10.81 15.81
C LEU A 34 -3.67 -10.40 17.03
N GLU A 35 -3.77 -11.25 18.05
CA GLU A 35 -4.46 -10.93 19.30
C GLU A 35 -3.78 -9.78 20.04
N PHE A 36 -2.45 -9.81 20.12
CA PHE A 36 -1.66 -8.73 20.70
C PHE A 36 -1.85 -7.42 19.94
N GLU A 37 -1.75 -7.44 18.61
CA GLU A 37 -1.97 -6.25 17.77
C GLU A 37 -3.39 -5.69 17.98
N GLY A 38 -4.40 -6.56 17.98
CA GLY A 38 -5.79 -6.16 18.20
C GLY A 38 -5.99 -5.49 19.55
N LYS A 39 -5.49 -6.11 20.63
CA LYS A 39 -5.54 -5.53 21.99
C LYS A 39 -4.81 -4.19 22.08
N LEU A 40 -3.63 -4.08 21.46
CA LEU A 40 -2.87 -2.84 21.43
C LEU A 40 -3.64 -1.73 20.72
N ARG A 41 -4.25 -2.01 19.57
CA ARG A 41 -5.06 -1.03 18.82
C ARG A 41 -6.29 -0.58 19.60
N THR A 42 -6.98 -1.49 20.28
CA THR A 42 -8.10 -1.14 21.16
C THR A 42 -7.63 -0.23 22.29
N LEU A 43 -6.55 -0.60 23.00
CA LEU A 43 -5.99 0.20 24.08
C LEU A 43 -5.55 1.59 23.61
N MET A 44 -4.92 1.67 22.43
CA MET A 44 -4.58 2.94 21.79
C MET A 44 -5.81 3.82 21.55
N GLY A 45 -6.91 3.21 21.10
CA GLY A 45 -8.19 3.90 20.87
C GLY A 45 -8.80 4.42 22.17
N GLU A 46 -8.88 3.57 23.21
CA GLU A 46 -9.45 3.91 24.52
C GLU A 46 -8.73 5.10 25.18
N TYR A 47 -7.40 5.13 25.10
CA TYR A 47 -6.58 6.18 25.71
C TYR A 47 -6.21 7.31 24.75
N GLN A 48 -6.76 7.30 23.52
CA GLN A 48 -6.44 8.25 22.45
C GLN A 48 -4.93 8.44 22.22
N LYS A 49 -4.16 7.35 22.33
CA LYS A 49 -2.71 7.34 22.13
C LYS A 49 -2.37 6.92 20.71
N SER A 50 -1.52 7.70 20.05
CA SER A 50 -0.96 7.33 18.76
C SER A 50 0.24 6.38 18.94
N LEU A 51 0.61 5.67 17.86
CA LEU A 51 1.79 4.79 17.89
C LEU A 51 3.07 5.58 18.24
N ARG A 52 3.13 6.86 17.84
CA ARG A 52 4.23 7.76 18.20
C ARG A 52 4.29 7.99 19.71
N ASP A 53 3.15 8.17 20.36
CA ASP A 53 3.11 8.41 21.81
C ASP A 53 3.57 7.16 22.57
N ILE A 54 3.19 5.97 22.10
CA ILE A 54 3.68 4.70 22.67
C ILE A 54 5.20 4.56 22.50
N VAL A 55 5.73 4.83 21.30
CA VAL A 55 7.18 4.78 21.06
C VAL A 55 7.90 5.78 21.97
N ALA A 56 7.41 7.01 22.09
CA ALA A 56 8.01 8.02 22.96
C ALA A 56 7.97 7.65 24.45
N MET A 57 6.99 6.84 24.88
CA MET A 57 6.89 6.35 26.26
C MET A 57 7.84 5.17 26.53
N LEU A 58 7.97 4.23 25.59
CA LEU A 58 8.75 3.00 25.78
C LEU A 58 10.22 3.15 25.42
N ASP A 59 10.51 3.97 24.41
CA ASP A 59 11.86 4.25 23.95
C ASP A 59 11.99 5.77 23.72
N PRO A 60 12.21 6.56 24.79
CA PRO A 60 12.34 8.01 24.67
C PRO A 60 13.57 8.43 23.85
N ASP A 61 14.58 7.55 23.77
CA ASP A 61 15.81 7.71 22.99
C ASP A 61 15.73 7.03 21.61
N ALA A 62 14.59 6.40 21.26
CA ALA A 62 14.26 6.05 19.88
C ALA A 62 14.20 7.36 19.13
N LYS A 63 15.36 7.81 18.66
CA LYS A 63 15.52 8.95 17.79
C LYS A 63 14.52 8.71 16.69
N VAL A 64 13.44 9.49 16.73
CA VAL A 64 12.65 9.75 15.55
C VAL A 64 13.70 10.28 14.61
N SER A 65 14.19 9.41 13.71
CA SER A 65 14.99 9.77 12.56
C SER A 65 14.06 10.56 11.64
N LYS A 66 13.58 11.71 12.13
CA LYS A 66 13.55 12.91 11.34
C LYS A 66 15.01 13.13 10.96
N ALA A 67 15.39 12.54 9.83
CA ALA A 67 16.07 13.37 8.85
C ALA A 67 15.35 14.72 8.91
N PRO A 68 16.05 15.82 9.21
CA PRO A 68 15.41 17.12 9.22
C PRO A 68 14.64 17.19 7.91
N ARG A 69 13.33 17.49 7.98
CA ARG A 69 12.69 18.09 6.82
C ARG A 69 13.50 19.35 6.63
N VAL A 70 14.50 19.28 5.76
CA VAL A 70 15.24 20.41 5.25
C VAL A 70 14.12 21.37 4.90
N GLY A 71 14.06 22.48 5.64
CA GLY A 71 13.34 23.64 5.19
C GLY A 71 13.98 23.97 3.85
N ALA A 72 13.38 23.42 2.79
CA ALA A 72 13.79 23.66 1.44
C ALA A 72 13.46 25.13 1.18
N LYS A 73 14.41 26.01 1.52
CA LYS A 73 14.66 27.19 0.70
C LYS A 73 15.15 26.67 -0.65
N THR A 74 14.22 26.15 -1.44
CA THR A 74 14.44 25.93 -2.87
C THR A 74 13.82 27.10 -3.58
N THR A 75 14.65 28.08 -3.91
CA THR A 75 14.53 28.90 -5.12
C THR A 75 14.73 28.03 -6.38
N GLY A 76 14.12 26.84 -6.39
CA GLY A 76 14.20 25.86 -7.46
C GLY A 76 12.88 25.86 -8.20
N THR A 77 12.92 26.33 -9.43
CA THR A 77 11.86 26.30 -10.45
C THR A 77 11.01 25.02 -10.30
N LYS A 78 9.72 25.16 -10.00
CA LYS A 78 8.77 24.04 -9.94
C LYS A 78 8.86 23.27 -11.27
N ARG A 79 9.52 22.11 -11.28
CA ARG A 79 9.40 21.17 -12.41
C ARG A 79 7.92 20.87 -12.58
N ALA A 80 7.38 21.22 -13.75
CA ALA A 80 6.01 20.91 -14.10
C ALA A 80 5.81 19.39 -13.98
N ARG A 81 4.73 18.97 -13.31
CA ARG A 81 4.45 17.54 -13.12
C ARG A 81 4.09 16.96 -14.49
N LYS A 82 4.91 16.02 -14.98
CA LYS A 82 4.63 15.24 -16.18
C LYS A 82 3.32 14.46 -16.02
N VAL A 83 2.58 14.32 -17.12
CA VAL A 83 1.34 13.55 -17.14
C VAL A 83 1.72 12.07 -17.09
N LYS A 84 1.17 11.33 -16.13
CA LYS A 84 1.22 9.87 -16.14
C LYS A 84 -0.07 9.35 -16.76
N GLN A 85 0.03 8.55 -17.80
CA GLN A 85 -1.09 7.76 -18.31
C GLN A 85 -1.09 6.41 -17.61
N TYR A 86 -2.22 6.02 -17.05
CA TYR A 86 -2.42 4.70 -16.47
C TYR A 86 -3.38 3.94 -17.36
N LYS A 87 -3.00 2.74 -17.77
CA LYS A 87 -3.86 1.83 -18.54
C LYS A 87 -4.21 0.62 -17.71
N ASN A 88 -5.49 0.46 -17.38
CA ASN A 88 -5.96 -0.68 -16.61
C ASN A 88 -6.10 -1.91 -17.53
N PRO A 89 -5.33 -2.99 -17.32
CA PRO A 89 -5.44 -4.21 -18.13
C PRO A 89 -6.72 -5.00 -17.88
N HIS A 90 -7.43 -4.73 -16.77
CA HIS A 90 -8.65 -5.45 -16.38
C HIS A 90 -9.93 -4.82 -16.94
N THR A 91 -9.97 -3.50 -17.10
CA THR A 91 -11.15 -2.78 -17.63
C THR A 91 -10.91 -2.19 -19.01
N GLY A 92 -9.66 -2.13 -19.47
CA GLY A 92 -9.26 -1.46 -20.70
C GLY A 92 -9.31 0.07 -20.63
N GLU A 93 -9.72 0.63 -19.48
CA GLU A 93 -9.80 2.07 -19.28
C GLU A 93 -8.40 2.70 -19.19
N VAL A 94 -8.26 3.87 -19.80
CA VAL A 94 -7.03 4.66 -19.80
C VAL A 94 -7.32 6.01 -19.16
N ILE A 95 -6.51 6.41 -18.19
CA ILE A 95 -6.63 7.71 -17.52
C ILE A 95 -5.31 8.45 -17.58
N GLU A 96 -5.37 9.76 -17.71
CA GLU A 96 -4.19 10.62 -17.73
C GLU A 96 -4.24 11.59 -16.56
N THR A 97 -3.22 11.55 -15.71
CA THR A 97 -3.17 12.43 -14.54
C THR A 97 -1.77 12.94 -14.24
N LYS A 98 -1.69 14.22 -13.92
CA LYS A 98 -0.46 14.90 -13.46
C LYS A 98 -0.15 14.64 -11.98
N GLY A 99 -0.88 13.71 -11.32
CA GLY A 99 -0.65 13.29 -9.93
C GLY A 99 -1.70 12.33 -9.36
N GLY A 100 -1.54 11.92 -8.11
CA GLY A 100 -2.42 10.92 -7.46
C GLY A 100 -3.85 11.38 -7.11
N ASN A 101 -4.24 12.62 -7.41
CA ASN A 101 -5.57 13.14 -7.08
C ASN A 101 -6.57 12.96 -8.23
N HIS A 102 -6.77 11.71 -8.65
CA HIS A 102 -7.76 11.35 -9.66
C HIS A 102 -8.67 10.25 -9.12
N LYS A 103 -10.00 10.42 -9.28
CA LYS A 103 -11.01 9.55 -8.66
C LYS A 103 -10.86 8.10 -9.13
N THR A 104 -10.76 7.89 -10.44
CA THR A 104 -10.58 6.58 -11.05
C THR A 104 -9.26 5.94 -10.63
N LEU A 105 -8.18 6.72 -10.51
CA LEU A 105 -6.89 6.22 -10.01
C LEU A 105 -6.97 5.76 -8.55
N LYS A 106 -7.72 6.49 -7.71
CA LYS A 106 -7.96 6.10 -6.31
C LYS A 106 -8.80 4.84 -6.21
N GLU A 107 -9.84 4.72 -7.02
CA GLU A 107 -10.67 3.52 -7.12
C GLU A 107 -9.85 2.32 -7.59
N TRP A 108 -8.96 2.52 -8.56
CA TRP A 108 -8.06 1.47 -9.00
C TRP A 108 -7.09 1.06 -7.90
N LYS A 109 -6.48 2.02 -7.20
CA LYS A 109 -5.59 1.72 -6.07
C LYS A 109 -6.31 1.04 -4.93
N ALA A 110 -7.60 1.33 -4.72
CA ALA A 110 -8.43 0.65 -3.72
C ALA A 110 -8.79 -0.78 -4.14
N LYS A 111 -8.99 -1.04 -5.44
CA LYS A 111 -9.43 -2.34 -5.96
C LYS A 111 -8.29 -3.32 -6.28
N TRP A 112 -7.15 -2.82 -6.77
CA TRP A 112 -6.00 -3.65 -7.19
C TRP A 112 -4.72 -3.38 -6.39
N GLY A 113 -4.73 -2.40 -5.48
CA GLY A 113 -3.56 -2.05 -4.66
C GLY A 113 -2.69 -0.97 -5.30
N GLY A 114 -2.00 -0.19 -4.46
CA GLY A 114 -1.18 0.95 -4.88
C GLY A 114 -0.02 0.57 -5.79
N ASP A 115 0.71 -0.48 -5.45
CA ASP A 115 1.92 -0.92 -6.17
C ASP A 115 1.60 -1.47 -7.56
N VAL A 116 0.52 -2.25 -7.68
CA VAL A 116 0.07 -2.82 -8.95
C VAL A 116 -0.34 -1.70 -9.92
N VAL A 117 -1.10 -0.71 -9.42
CA VAL A 117 -1.58 0.40 -10.24
C VAL A 117 -0.45 1.36 -10.64
N GLU A 118 0.56 1.58 -9.79
CA GLU A 118 1.75 2.34 -10.19
C GLU A 118 2.57 1.61 -11.28
N GLY A 119 2.52 0.28 -11.34
CA GLY A 119 3.09 -0.51 -12.43
C GLY A 119 2.42 -0.32 -13.79
N TRP A 120 1.22 0.26 -13.83
CA TRP A 120 0.48 0.57 -15.07
C TRP A 120 0.77 1.97 -15.61
N ALA A 121 1.59 2.76 -14.91
CA ALA A 121 1.87 4.13 -15.25
C ALA A 121 2.92 4.23 -16.37
N THR A 122 2.53 4.82 -17.50
CA THR A 122 3.43 5.29 -18.55
C THR A 122 3.60 6.81 -18.40
N LEU A 123 4.84 7.28 -18.35
CA LEU A 123 5.13 8.71 -18.40
C LEU A 123 4.90 9.23 -19.82
N LEU A 124 3.97 10.17 -20.00
CA LEU A 124 3.93 11.00 -21.19
C LEU A 124 4.77 12.25 -20.93
N ASP A 125 5.73 12.48 -21.82
CA ASP A 125 6.52 13.71 -21.88
C ASP A 125 5.69 14.88 -22.41
#